data_AF-A0A7V4HP85-F1
#
_entry.id   AF-A0A7V4HP85-F1
#
_cell.length_a   1.000
_cell.length_b   1.000
_cell.length_c   1.000
_cell.angle_alpha   90.00
_cell.angle_beta   90.00
_cell.angle_gamma   90.00
#
_symmetry.space_group_name_H-M   'P 1'
#
loop_
_entity.id
_entity.type
_entity.pdbx_description
1 polymer ?
#
loop_
_entity_poly.entity_id
_entity_poly.type
_entity_poly.pdbx_seq_one_letter_code
_entity_poly.pdbx_strand_id
1 'polypeptide(L)'
;SDFPEIDILEEKQRTNTAEKDWAQKIDRLISRLGSDQAEEARNALLAIRDPAAVKGLAAALKRSPYPPVRIILAQTLAGIGTHEAVMALAFSSIEDPVEEVRLTCLELLKKKKDPAAVEYFVGRLSVKKSNNVQINRAAVALKVMEARSAIGPLIDSLITVHKVRNPNFNPNQMSTTFGTGPGGGGGMGMGMGSGPKYFVQSVRNPDVLDALVALTGQAALGFDVPAWRAWLAAQKTPPATDIRRDK
;
A
#
# COMPACT_ATOMS: atom_id res chain seq x y z
N SER A 1 -15.01 -30.28 31.97
CA SER A 1 -15.51 -29.98 30.62
C SER A 1 -14.37 -29.33 29.85
N ASP A 2 -13.44 -30.15 29.31
CA ASP A 2 -12.15 -29.70 28.72
C ASP A 2 -12.08 -29.95 27.20
N PHE A 3 -13.19 -30.33 26.58
CA PHE A 3 -13.25 -30.78 25.18
C PHE A 3 -13.04 -29.67 24.11
N PRO A 4 -13.56 -28.43 24.26
CA PRO A 4 -13.42 -27.41 23.21
C PRO A 4 -11.97 -27.00 22.95
N GLU A 5 -11.11 -27.05 23.97
CA GLU A 5 -9.73 -26.60 23.87
C GLU A 5 -8.84 -27.61 23.14
N ILE A 6 -9.09 -28.91 23.32
CA ILE A 6 -8.36 -29.99 22.63
C ILE A 6 -8.69 -29.96 21.13
N ASP A 7 -9.96 -29.82 20.76
CA ASP A 7 -10.39 -29.78 19.35
C ASP A 7 -9.78 -28.60 18.58
N ILE A 8 -9.75 -27.40 19.19
CA ILE A 8 -9.12 -26.20 18.59
C ILE A 8 -7.61 -26.40 18.39
N LEU A 9 -6.95 -27.07 19.33
CA LEU A 9 -5.51 -27.34 19.25
C LEU A 9 -5.19 -28.35 18.14
N GLU A 10 -5.98 -29.41 18.01
CA GLU A 10 -5.82 -30.40 16.94
C GLU A 10 -6.04 -29.79 15.55
N GLU A 11 -7.08 -28.97 15.39
CA GLU A 11 -7.37 -28.31 14.11
C GLU A 11 -6.25 -27.35 13.70
N LYS A 12 -5.73 -26.58 14.66
CA LYS A 12 -4.54 -25.72 14.45
C LYS A 12 -3.32 -26.54 14.05
N GLN A 13 -3.07 -27.69 14.69
CA GLN A 13 -1.94 -28.56 14.34
C GLN A 13 -2.08 -29.15 12.94
N ARG A 14 -3.28 -29.58 12.55
CA ARG A 14 -3.57 -30.09 11.20
C ARG A 14 -3.32 -29.01 10.16
N THR A 15 -3.83 -27.81 10.40
CA THR A 15 -3.62 -26.64 9.51
C THR A 15 -2.13 -26.30 9.39
N ASN A 16 -1.41 -26.22 10.51
CA ASN A 16 0.03 -25.93 10.50
C ASN A 16 0.85 -26.99 9.76
N THR A 17 0.47 -28.25 9.86
CA THR A 17 1.14 -29.34 9.14
C THR A 17 0.89 -29.23 7.64
N ALA A 18 -0.37 -29.03 7.24
CA ALA A 18 -0.74 -28.84 5.84
C ALA A 18 -0.05 -27.62 5.21
N GLU A 19 0.02 -26.49 5.93
CA GLU A 19 0.74 -25.29 5.47
C GLU A 19 2.24 -25.55 5.24
N LYS A 20 2.88 -26.32 6.14
CA LYS A 20 4.30 -26.69 6.02
C LYS A 20 4.55 -27.61 4.84
N ASP A 21 3.70 -28.61 4.66
CA ASP A 21 3.78 -29.55 3.54
C ASP A 21 3.61 -28.81 2.21
N TRP A 22 2.66 -27.88 2.14
CA TRP A 22 2.49 -27.02 0.99
C TRP A 22 3.70 -26.13 0.73
N ALA A 23 4.28 -25.51 1.76
CA ALA A 23 5.47 -24.68 1.59
C ALA A 23 6.64 -25.48 0.96
N GLN A 24 6.91 -26.70 1.45
CA GLN A 24 7.94 -27.57 0.88
C GLN A 24 7.60 -27.97 -0.56
N LYS A 25 6.35 -28.31 -0.85
CA LYS A 25 5.90 -28.68 -2.20
C LYS A 25 6.05 -27.51 -3.17
N ILE A 26 5.69 -26.30 -2.77
CA ILE A 26 5.84 -25.07 -3.56
C ILE A 26 7.32 -24.82 -3.86
N ASP A 27 8.20 -24.95 -2.88
CA ASP A 27 9.64 -24.76 -3.09
C ASP A 27 10.22 -25.77 -4.09
N ARG A 28 9.80 -27.03 -4.01
CA ARG A 28 10.18 -28.07 -4.99
C ARG A 28 9.66 -27.79 -6.40
N LEU A 29 8.47 -27.20 -6.52
CA LEU A 29 7.93 -26.80 -7.82
C LEU A 29 8.68 -25.58 -8.38
N ILE A 30 8.97 -24.59 -7.54
CA ILE A 30 9.74 -23.40 -7.95
C ILE A 30 11.13 -23.77 -8.42
N SER A 31 11.83 -24.69 -7.75
CA SER A 31 13.18 -25.10 -8.18
C SER A 31 13.19 -25.77 -9.55
N ARG A 32 12.10 -26.45 -9.94
CA ARG A 32 11.94 -27.09 -11.26
C ARG A 32 11.60 -26.11 -12.38
N LEU A 33 11.21 -24.86 -12.07
CA LEU A 33 10.97 -23.85 -13.10
C LEU A 33 12.23 -23.47 -13.89
N GLY A 34 13.42 -23.78 -13.37
CA GLY A 34 14.70 -23.57 -14.04
C GLY A 34 15.26 -24.81 -14.75
N SER A 35 14.51 -25.90 -14.86
CA SER A 35 14.95 -27.16 -15.49
C SER A 35 14.14 -27.48 -16.76
N ASP A 36 14.45 -28.63 -17.36
CA ASP A 36 13.67 -29.31 -18.40
C ASP A 36 12.19 -29.57 -18.01
N GLN A 37 11.84 -29.54 -16.73
CA GLN A 37 10.49 -29.73 -16.20
C GLN A 37 9.74 -28.40 -15.96
N ALA A 38 10.20 -27.29 -16.53
CA ALA A 38 9.67 -25.96 -16.25
C ALA A 38 8.17 -25.83 -16.56
N GLU A 39 7.70 -26.35 -17.69
CA GLU A 39 6.29 -26.29 -18.07
C GLU A 39 5.39 -27.14 -17.15
N GLU A 40 5.84 -28.34 -16.79
CA GLU A 40 5.12 -29.21 -15.85
C GLU A 40 5.01 -28.56 -14.48
N ALA A 41 6.12 -28.00 -13.98
CA ALA A 41 6.16 -27.30 -12.70
C ALA A 41 5.27 -26.05 -12.69
N ARG A 42 5.28 -25.28 -13.79
CA ARG A 42 4.42 -24.12 -13.99
C ARG A 42 2.95 -24.52 -13.94
N ASN A 43 2.57 -25.56 -14.69
CA ASN A 43 1.19 -26.05 -14.73
C ASN A 43 0.75 -26.58 -13.35
N ALA A 44 1.64 -27.30 -12.65
CA ALA A 44 1.37 -27.79 -11.31
C ALA A 44 1.15 -26.63 -10.30
N LEU A 45 1.97 -25.57 -10.36
CA LEU A 45 1.77 -24.37 -9.54
C LEU A 45 0.44 -23.69 -9.85
N LEU A 46 0.12 -23.50 -11.13
CA LEU A 46 -1.12 -22.84 -11.56
C LEU A 46 -2.38 -23.66 -11.26
N ALA A 47 -2.25 -24.98 -11.06
CA ALA A 47 -3.35 -25.87 -10.70
C ALA A 47 -3.67 -25.90 -9.20
N ILE A 48 -2.84 -25.30 -8.33
CA ILE A 48 -3.08 -25.31 -6.88
C ILE A 48 -4.35 -24.51 -6.54
N ARG A 49 -5.30 -25.16 -5.85
CA ARG A 49 -6.56 -24.54 -5.37
C ARG A 49 -6.76 -24.64 -3.85
N ASP A 50 -5.84 -25.31 -3.14
CA ASP A 50 -5.94 -25.55 -1.70
C ASP A 50 -5.66 -24.26 -0.89
N PRO A 51 -6.59 -23.79 -0.04
CA PRO A 51 -6.38 -22.66 0.87
C PRO A 51 -5.14 -22.77 1.75
N ALA A 52 -4.74 -23.98 2.18
CA ALA A 52 -3.56 -24.19 3.01
C ALA A 52 -2.25 -23.81 2.28
N ALA A 53 -2.28 -23.71 0.95
CA ALA A 53 -1.13 -23.27 0.16
C ALA A 53 -0.89 -21.75 0.20
N VAL A 54 -1.90 -20.95 0.58
CA VAL A 54 -1.86 -19.47 0.45
C VAL A 54 -0.67 -18.86 1.17
N LYS A 55 -0.40 -19.29 2.41
CA LYS A 55 0.73 -18.78 3.20
C LYS A 55 2.08 -19.10 2.56
N GLY A 56 2.22 -20.34 2.06
CA GLY A 56 3.43 -20.77 1.33
C GLY A 56 3.64 -19.97 0.05
N LEU A 57 2.59 -19.78 -0.74
CA LEU A 57 2.61 -19.01 -1.98
C LEU A 57 2.93 -17.53 -1.74
N ALA A 58 2.30 -16.91 -0.74
CA ALA A 58 2.55 -15.52 -0.38
C ALA A 58 3.99 -15.30 0.10
N ALA A 59 4.52 -16.22 0.91
CA ALA A 59 5.91 -16.18 1.35
C ALA A 59 6.88 -16.38 0.18
N ALA A 60 6.58 -17.29 -0.75
CA ALA A 60 7.38 -17.52 -1.95
C ALA A 60 7.35 -16.30 -2.90
N LEU A 61 6.19 -15.67 -3.06
CA LEU A 61 5.99 -14.46 -3.84
C LEU A 61 6.91 -13.34 -3.32
N LYS A 62 6.94 -13.13 -2.00
CA LYS A 62 7.77 -12.08 -1.39
C LYS A 62 9.28 -12.32 -1.53
N ARG A 63 9.74 -13.57 -1.42
CA ARG A 63 11.19 -13.88 -1.38
C ARG A 63 11.82 -14.19 -2.73
N SER A 64 11.02 -14.60 -3.73
CA SER A 64 11.57 -15.05 -5.00
C SER A 64 12.31 -13.90 -5.72
N PRO A 65 13.58 -14.08 -6.11
CA PRO A 65 14.32 -13.03 -6.81
C PRO A 65 13.84 -12.84 -8.25
N TYR A 66 13.18 -13.84 -8.83
CA TYR A 66 12.80 -13.86 -10.25
C TYR A 66 11.37 -13.33 -10.47
N PRO A 67 11.19 -12.19 -11.17
CA PRO A 67 9.87 -11.64 -11.45
C PRO A 67 8.90 -12.60 -12.18
N PRO A 68 9.33 -13.41 -13.18
CA PRO A 68 8.44 -14.38 -13.81
C PRO A 68 7.87 -15.43 -12.84
N VAL A 69 8.67 -15.88 -11.87
CA VAL A 69 8.20 -16.79 -10.81
C VAL A 69 7.17 -16.09 -9.92
N ARG A 70 7.43 -14.83 -9.53
CA ARG A 70 6.47 -14.03 -8.75
C ARG A 70 5.13 -13.86 -9.48
N ILE A 71 5.15 -13.65 -10.79
CA ILE A 71 3.93 -13.57 -11.62
C ILE A 71 3.14 -14.89 -11.57
N ILE A 72 3.79 -16.04 -11.71
CA ILE A 72 3.13 -17.36 -11.62
C ILE A 72 2.49 -17.54 -10.23
N LEU A 73 3.22 -17.20 -9.16
CA LEU A 73 2.70 -17.31 -7.79
C LEU A 73 1.52 -16.38 -7.53
N ALA A 74 1.54 -15.15 -8.07
CA ALA A 74 0.40 -14.24 -8.02
C ALA A 74 -0.82 -14.80 -8.77
N GLN A 75 -0.62 -15.38 -9.96
CA GLN A 75 -1.70 -16.05 -10.70
C GLN A 75 -2.29 -17.22 -9.92
N THR A 76 -1.46 -18.03 -9.27
CA THR A 76 -1.93 -19.12 -8.39
C THR A 76 -2.74 -18.59 -7.21
N LEU A 77 -2.25 -17.57 -6.50
CA LEU A 77 -2.99 -16.93 -5.40
C LEU A 77 -4.35 -16.39 -5.88
N ALA A 78 -4.39 -15.76 -7.05
CA ALA A 78 -5.64 -15.31 -7.66
C ALA A 78 -6.57 -16.49 -7.98
N GLY A 79 -6.04 -17.63 -8.41
CA GLY A 79 -6.81 -18.86 -8.64
C GLY A 79 -7.42 -19.44 -7.37
N ILE A 80 -6.75 -19.33 -6.22
CA ILE A 80 -7.27 -19.79 -4.92
C ILE A 80 -8.34 -18.84 -4.40
N GLY A 81 -8.03 -17.54 -4.31
CA GLY A 81 -9.05 -16.52 -4.06
C GLY A 81 -9.62 -16.41 -2.66
N THR A 82 -8.98 -16.95 -1.63
CA THR A 82 -9.35 -16.63 -0.24
C THR A 82 -9.03 -15.17 0.09
N HIS A 83 -9.58 -14.68 1.21
CA HIS A 83 -9.29 -13.34 1.72
C HIS A 83 -7.78 -13.10 1.88
N GLU A 84 -7.05 -14.06 2.44
CA GLU A 84 -5.60 -13.99 2.63
C GLU A 84 -4.85 -13.91 1.29
N ALA A 85 -5.34 -14.61 0.26
CA ALA A 85 -4.76 -14.54 -1.06
C ALA A 85 -4.97 -13.17 -1.71
N VAL A 86 -6.15 -12.58 -1.52
CA VAL A 86 -6.47 -11.21 -1.95
C VAL A 86 -5.57 -10.20 -1.22
N MET A 87 -5.37 -10.35 0.09
CA MET A 87 -4.46 -9.48 0.86
C MET A 87 -3.00 -9.62 0.41
N ALA A 88 -2.54 -10.83 0.07
CA ALA A 88 -1.21 -11.05 -0.46
C ALA A 88 -1.01 -10.35 -1.81
N LEU A 89 -1.99 -10.42 -2.72
CA LEU A 89 -1.96 -9.71 -3.99
C LEU A 89 -2.00 -8.19 -3.80
N ALA A 90 -2.86 -7.69 -2.89
CA ALA A 90 -2.97 -6.26 -2.62
C ALA A 90 -1.66 -5.69 -2.05
N PHE A 91 -1.03 -6.43 -1.13
CA PHE A 91 0.31 -6.10 -0.62
C PHE A 91 1.35 -6.06 -1.76
N SER A 92 1.44 -7.12 -2.57
CA SER A 92 2.43 -7.18 -3.66
C SER A 92 2.21 -6.12 -4.73
N SER A 93 0.96 -5.72 -4.99
CA SER A 93 0.65 -4.63 -5.93
C SER A 93 1.22 -3.26 -5.52
N ILE A 94 1.49 -3.06 -4.23
CA ILE A 94 2.12 -1.84 -3.71
C ILE A 94 3.62 -2.03 -3.51
N GLU A 95 4.03 -3.16 -2.93
CA GLU A 95 5.36 -3.32 -2.33
C GLU A 95 6.36 -4.00 -3.27
N ASP A 96 5.93 -4.73 -4.31
CA ASP A 96 6.88 -5.43 -5.19
C ASP A 96 7.83 -4.41 -5.86
N PRO A 97 9.16 -4.65 -5.84
CA PRO A 97 10.11 -3.74 -6.46
C PRO A 97 9.91 -3.64 -7.98
N VAL A 98 9.43 -4.70 -8.64
CA VAL A 98 9.26 -4.76 -10.09
C VAL A 98 7.86 -4.35 -10.49
N GLU A 99 7.79 -3.36 -11.37
CA GLU A 99 6.51 -2.79 -11.83
C GLU A 99 5.59 -3.80 -12.50
N GLU A 100 6.15 -4.67 -13.34
CA GLU A 100 5.39 -5.72 -14.02
C GLU A 100 4.64 -6.62 -13.03
N VAL A 101 5.28 -6.99 -11.91
CA VAL A 101 4.65 -7.81 -10.86
C VAL A 101 3.56 -7.01 -10.15
N ARG A 102 3.82 -5.72 -9.84
CA ARG A 102 2.81 -4.85 -9.22
C ARG A 102 1.54 -4.74 -10.07
N LEU A 103 1.70 -4.42 -11.35
CA LEU A 103 0.61 -4.27 -12.30
C LEU A 103 -0.13 -5.59 -12.52
N THR A 104 0.59 -6.72 -12.59
CA THR A 104 -0.03 -8.04 -12.70
C THR A 104 -0.92 -8.33 -11.49
N CYS A 105 -0.44 -8.08 -10.26
CA CYS A 105 -1.25 -8.28 -9.06
C CYS A 105 -2.51 -7.39 -9.08
N LEU A 106 -2.37 -6.13 -9.50
CA LEU A 106 -3.50 -5.20 -9.61
C LEU A 106 -4.53 -5.64 -10.65
N GLU A 107 -4.10 -6.10 -11.82
CA GLU A 107 -5.02 -6.62 -12.86
C GLU A 107 -5.76 -7.88 -12.40
N LEU A 108 -5.09 -8.76 -11.65
CA LEU A 108 -5.73 -9.93 -11.04
C LEU A 108 -6.81 -9.53 -10.02
N LEU A 109 -6.54 -8.51 -9.20
CA LEU A 109 -7.51 -7.96 -8.25
C LEU A 109 -8.70 -7.29 -8.94
N LYS A 110 -8.42 -6.50 -9.99
CA LYS A 110 -9.45 -5.81 -10.81
C LYS A 110 -10.45 -6.79 -11.40
N LYS A 111 -9.98 -7.93 -11.91
CA LYS A 111 -10.84 -8.99 -12.46
C LYS A 111 -11.80 -9.57 -11.42
N LYS A 112 -11.38 -9.66 -10.15
CA LYS A 112 -12.22 -10.17 -9.06
C LYS A 112 -13.19 -9.14 -8.49
N LYS A 113 -12.85 -7.85 -8.56
CA LYS A 113 -13.62 -6.74 -7.95
C LYS A 113 -13.90 -6.95 -6.46
N ASP A 114 -12.95 -7.54 -5.74
CA ASP A 114 -13.11 -7.82 -4.30
C ASP A 114 -13.10 -6.51 -3.48
N PRO A 115 -14.16 -6.19 -2.72
CA PRO A 115 -14.20 -5.01 -1.86
C PRO A 115 -13.06 -4.95 -0.83
N ALA A 116 -12.57 -6.09 -0.35
CA ALA A 116 -11.47 -6.14 0.60
C ALA A 116 -10.18 -5.54 0.03
N ALA A 117 -9.95 -5.67 -1.29
CA ALA A 117 -8.81 -5.04 -1.94
C ALA A 117 -8.94 -3.51 -1.93
N VAL A 118 -10.14 -2.98 -2.16
CA VAL A 118 -10.41 -1.53 -2.09
C VAL A 118 -10.14 -1.00 -0.69
N GLU A 119 -10.65 -1.68 0.34
CA GLU A 119 -10.42 -1.31 1.74
C GLU A 119 -8.93 -1.32 2.11
N TYR A 120 -8.20 -2.33 1.62
CA TYR A 120 -6.75 -2.39 1.78
C TYR A 120 -6.08 -1.14 1.20
N PHE A 121 -6.40 -0.77 -0.05
CA PHE A 121 -5.80 0.40 -0.69
C PHE A 121 -6.16 1.72 0.00
N VAL A 122 -7.41 1.89 0.44
CA VAL A 122 -7.83 3.04 1.26
C VAL A 122 -6.97 3.14 2.53
N GLY A 123 -6.72 2.00 3.20
CA GLY A 123 -5.86 1.95 4.38
C GLY A 123 -4.40 2.38 4.12
N ARG A 124 -3.93 2.31 2.87
CA ARG A 124 -2.57 2.67 2.44
C ARG A 124 -2.43 4.14 2.00
N LEU A 125 -3.51 4.91 1.98
CA LEU A 125 -3.47 6.36 1.77
C LEU A 125 -3.02 7.16 3.01
N SER A 126 -2.76 6.49 4.14
CA SER A 126 -2.38 7.14 5.40
C SER A 126 -0.87 7.20 5.61
N VAL A 127 -0.36 8.38 5.97
CA VAL A 127 1.04 8.59 6.36
C VAL A 127 1.49 7.76 7.57
N LYS A 128 0.54 7.25 8.38
CA LYS A 128 0.86 6.36 9.51
C LYS A 128 1.31 4.97 9.06
N LYS A 129 0.91 4.55 7.86
CA LYS A 129 1.13 3.19 7.33
C LYS A 129 1.94 3.20 6.04
N SER A 130 2.22 4.36 5.46
CA SER A 130 2.79 4.46 4.11
C SER A 130 3.62 5.71 3.89
N ASN A 131 4.67 5.56 3.09
CA ASN A 131 5.40 6.69 2.50
C ASN A 131 4.69 7.19 1.23
N ASN A 132 5.16 8.30 0.65
CA ASN A 132 4.54 8.88 -0.54
C ASN A 132 4.50 7.94 -1.75
N VAL A 133 5.53 7.11 -1.95
CA VAL A 133 5.55 6.15 -3.06
C VAL A 133 4.41 5.14 -2.89
N GLN A 134 4.23 4.63 -1.69
CA GLN A 134 3.15 3.68 -1.37
C GLN A 134 1.76 4.34 -1.44
N ILE A 135 1.61 5.59 -0.99
CA ILE A 135 0.35 6.36 -1.10
C ILE A 135 -0.03 6.57 -2.56
N ASN A 136 0.92 6.99 -3.40
CA ASN A 136 0.68 7.17 -4.83
C ASN A 136 0.33 5.84 -5.52
N ARG A 137 1.03 4.74 -5.21
CA ARG A 137 0.69 3.40 -5.72
C ARG A 137 -0.72 2.94 -5.28
N ALA A 138 -1.10 3.21 -4.04
CA ALA A 138 -2.45 2.93 -3.55
C ALA A 138 -3.51 3.75 -4.29
N ALA A 139 -3.23 5.02 -4.62
CA ALA A 139 -4.11 5.85 -5.43
C ALA A 139 -4.26 5.32 -6.86
N VAL A 140 -3.17 4.90 -7.50
CA VAL A 140 -3.22 4.21 -8.81
C VAL A 140 -4.12 2.98 -8.72
N ALA A 141 -3.95 2.16 -7.69
CA ALA A 141 -4.79 0.98 -7.50
C ALA A 141 -6.29 1.34 -7.36
N LEU A 142 -6.63 2.34 -6.55
CA LEU A 142 -8.01 2.81 -6.38
C LEU A 142 -8.61 3.38 -7.67
N LYS A 143 -7.81 4.07 -8.48
CA LYS A 143 -8.19 4.52 -9.83
C LYS A 143 -8.52 3.33 -10.73
N VAL A 144 -7.64 2.33 -10.80
CA VAL A 144 -7.84 1.12 -11.64
C VAL A 144 -9.06 0.31 -11.18
N MET A 145 -9.34 0.29 -9.88
CA MET A 145 -10.50 -0.37 -9.28
C MET A 145 -11.80 0.47 -9.41
N GLU A 146 -11.74 1.68 -9.99
CA GLU A 146 -12.88 2.60 -10.14
C GLU A 146 -13.60 2.89 -8.81
N ALA A 147 -12.83 2.92 -7.70
CA ALA A 147 -13.35 2.95 -6.34
C ALA A 147 -13.85 4.34 -5.91
N ARG A 148 -15.06 4.72 -6.33
CA ARG A 148 -15.67 6.02 -5.97
C ARG A 148 -15.84 6.23 -4.45
N SER A 149 -15.99 5.16 -3.67
CA SER A 149 -16.02 5.25 -2.20
C SER A 149 -14.72 5.82 -1.61
N ALA A 150 -13.61 5.74 -2.33
CA ALA A 150 -12.31 6.24 -1.90
C ALA A 150 -12.09 7.73 -2.18
N ILE A 151 -13.04 8.46 -2.80
CA ILE A 151 -12.89 9.89 -3.10
C ILE A 151 -12.55 10.70 -1.85
N GLY A 152 -13.26 10.50 -0.73
CA GLY A 152 -12.95 11.19 0.53
C GLY A 152 -11.53 10.92 1.03
N PRO A 153 -11.14 9.64 1.23
CA PRO A 153 -9.77 9.27 1.58
C PRO A 153 -8.68 9.79 0.62
N LEU A 154 -8.96 9.84 -0.68
CA LEU A 154 -8.04 10.41 -1.68
C LEU A 154 -7.88 11.92 -1.47
N ILE A 155 -8.96 12.66 -1.22
CA ILE A 155 -8.87 14.10 -0.89
C ILE A 155 -7.99 14.32 0.34
N ASP A 156 -8.16 13.51 1.39
CA ASP A 156 -7.39 13.62 2.63
C ASP A 156 -5.89 13.28 2.46
N SER A 157 -5.54 12.57 1.39
CA SER A 157 -4.16 12.18 1.06
C SER A 157 -3.55 12.94 -0.10
N LEU A 158 -4.25 13.95 -0.65
CA LEU A 158 -3.79 14.75 -1.79
C LEU A 158 -2.49 15.51 -1.49
N ILE A 159 -2.38 16.03 -0.26
CA ILE A 159 -1.16 16.61 0.29
C ILE A 159 -0.89 15.93 1.62
N THR A 160 0.30 15.37 1.77
CA THR A 160 0.71 14.65 2.99
C THR A 160 1.86 15.34 3.68
N VAL A 161 1.91 15.25 5.00
CA VAL A 161 2.91 15.93 5.82
C VAL A 161 3.74 14.90 6.55
N HIS A 162 5.06 14.91 6.29
CA HIS A 162 6.00 13.94 6.84
C HIS A 162 7.02 14.62 7.75
N LYS A 163 7.38 13.97 8.86
CA LYS A 163 8.50 14.40 9.71
C LYS A 163 9.75 13.69 9.23
N VAL A 164 10.60 14.38 8.49
CA VAL A 164 11.83 13.83 7.93
C VAL A 164 12.99 14.16 8.86
N ARG A 165 13.79 13.14 9.22
CA ARG A 165 15.01 13.36 10.01
C ARG A 165 15.99 14.16 9.16
N ASN A 166 16.52 15.24 9.72
CA ASN A 166 17.53 16.02 9.03
C ASN A 166 18.82 15.18 8.88
N PRO A 167 19.25 14.84 7.66
CA PRO A 167 20.47 14.04 7.44
C PRO A 167 21.73 14.80 7.88
N ASN A 168 21.66 16.13 7.96
CA ASN A 168 22.75 17.00 8.42
C ASN A 168 22.71 17.25 9.94
N PHE A 169 21.80 16.57 10.67
CA PHE A 169 21.78 16.66 12.13
C PHE A 169 22.96 15.87 12.71
N ASN A 170 24.03 16.59 13.06
CA ASN A 170 25.17 16.05 13.80
C ASN A 170 25.14 16.58 15.25
N PRO A 171 24.80 15.73 16.25
CA PRO A 171 24.75 16.15 17.65
C PRO A 171 26.13 16.52 18.23
N ASN A 172 27.23 16.19 17.54
CA ASN A 172 28.60 16.47 17.95
C ASN A 172 29.26 17.63 17.17
N GLN A 173 28.53 18.36 16.31
CA GLN A 173 29.06 19.58 15.71
C GLN A 173 28.82 20.77 16.64
N MET A 174 29.90 21.28 17.25
CA MET A 174 29.93 22.63 17.80
C MET A 174 30.08 23.60 16.64
N SER A 175 29.08 24.46 16.43
CA SER A 175 29.20 25.56 15.46
C SER A 175 29.82 26.75 16.18
N THR A 176 31.02 27.16 15.75
CA THR A 176 31.61 28.43 16.16
C THR A 176 31.09 29.53 15.24
N THR A 177 30.05 30.26 15.67
CA THR A 177 29.60 31.46 14.96
C THR A 177 30.51 32.62 15.32
N PHE A 178 31.14 33.23 14.31
CA PHE A 178 31.88 34.48 14.45
C PHE A 178 30.94 35.63 14.11
N GLY A 179 30.40 36.29 15.14
CA GLY A 179 29.64 37.52 14.97
C GLY A 179 30.57 38.66 14.55
N THR A 180 30.63 38.97 13.26
CA THR A 180 31.29 40.18 12.74
C THR A 180 30.27 41.30 12.57
N GLY A 181 29.68 41.72 13.70
CA GLY A 181 28.88 42.94 13.77
C GLY A 181 29.80 44.16 13.93
N PRO A 182 29.61 45.25 13.17
CA PRO A 182 30.42 46.45 13.31
C PRO A 182 29.98 47.21 14.56
N GLY A 183 30.57 46.85 15.70
CA GLY A 183 30.28 47.43 17.01
C GLY A 183 30.74 46.55 18.16
N GLY A 184 32.05 46.61 18.44
CA GLY A 184 32.74 46.20 19.67
C GLY A 184 32.06 45.18 20.59
N GLY A 185 32.57 43.94 20.59
CA GLY A 185 32.24 42.92 21.58
C GLY A 185 32.43 41.51 21.05
N GLY A 186 33.66 41.13 20.70
CA GLY A 186 34.00 39.78 20.24
C GLY A 186 33.83 38.73 21.35
N GLY A 187 32.60 38.27 21.56
CA GLY A 187 32.31 37.10 22.38
C GLY A 187 32.36 35.82 21.55
N MET A 188 33.23 34.88 21.92
CA MET A 188 33.11 33.49 21.45
C MET A 188 31.87 32.87 22.11
N GLY A 189 30.75 32.84 21.39
CA GLY A 189 29.58 32.07 21.79
C GLY A 189 29.72 30.62 21.31
N MET A 190 29.87 29.67 22.23
CA MET A 190 29.63 28.24 21.95
C MET A 190 28.13 28.02 21.79
N GLY A 191 27.63 28.14 20.56
CA GLY A 191 26.25 27.81 20.22
C GLY A 191 26.12 26.35 19.84
N MET A 192 25.46 25.54 20.67
CA MET A 192 25.06 24.17 20.31
C MET A 192 23.87 24.26 19.34
N GLY A 193 24.15 24.51 18.06
CA GLY A 193 23.14 24.84 17.07
C GLY A 193 23.19 23.94 15.84
N SER A 194 23.16 22.61 16.02
CA SER A 194 22.69 21.77 14.91
C SER A 194 21.20 22.06 14.71
N GLY A 195 20.80 22.43 13.49
CA GLY A 195 19.40 22.73 13.16
C GLY A 195 18.43 21.61 13.59
N PRO A 196 17.12 21.86 13.57
CA PRO A 196 16.13 20.93 14.14
C PRO A 196 16.33 19.50 13.63
N LYS A 197 16.33 18.54 14.56
CA LYS A 197 16.53 17.09 14.31
C LYS A 197 15.57 16.52 13.27
N TYR A 198 14.40 17.14 13.13
CA TYR A 198 13.40 16.81 12.13
C TYR A 198 12.88 18.10 11.48
N PHE A 199 12.61 18.04 10.18
CA PHE A 199 11.82 19.07 9.50
C PHE A 199 10.51 18.48 8.99
N VAL A 200 9.50 19.34 8.88
CA VAL A 200 8.20 18.98 8.35
C VAL A 200 8.23 19.20 6.84
N GLN A 201 8.05 18.13 6.08
CA GLN A 201 7.98 18.19 4.62
C GLN A 201 6.54 17.92 4.17
N SER A 202 5.95 18.91 3.51
CA SER A 202 4.69 18.72 2.79
C SER A 202 4.99 18.17 1.41
N VAL A 203 4.41 17.02 1.08
CA VAL A 203 4.61 16.32 -0.18
C VAL A 203 3.27 16.17 -0.88
N ARG A 204 3.22 16.64 -2.14
CA ARG A 204 2.08 16.48 -3.04
C ARG A 204 2.09 15.07 -3.63
N ASN A 205 0.92 14.45 -3.74
CA ASN A 205 0.78 13.12 -4.31
C ASN A 205 0.12 13.21 -5.69
N PRO A 206 0.90 13.23 -6.78
CA PRO A 206 0.36 13.42 -8.14
C PRO A 206 -0.61 12.30 -8.57
N ASP A 207 -0.34 11.04 -8.19
CA ASP A 207 -1.21 9.93 -8.54
C ASP A 207 -2.52 9.95 -7.74
N VAL A 208 -2.54 10.60 -6.58
CA VAL A 208 -3.78 10.87 -5.84
C VAL A 208 -4.63 11.89 -6.59
N LEU A 209 -4.03 12.95 -7.11
CA LEU A 209 -4.75 13.91 -7.96
C LEU A 209 -5.28 13.22 -9.22
N ASP A 210 -4.45 12.45 -9.92
CA ASP A 210 -4.86 11.72 -11.12
C ASP A 210 -6.02 10.76 -10.85
N ALA A 211 -5.98 10.04 -9.73
CA ALA A 211 -7.09 9.20 -9.28
C ALA A 211 -8.37 10.02 -9.03
N LEU A 212 -8.28 11.17 -8.36
CA LEU A 212 -9.43 12.06 -8.14
C LEU A 212 -10.01 12.56 -9.46
N VAL A 213 -9.16 13.02 -10.38
CA VAL A 213 -9.61 13.51 -11.70
C VAL A 213 -10.28 12.40 -12.50
N ALA A 214 -9.70 11.20 -12.52
CA ALA A 214 -10.28 10.04 -13.22
C ALA A 214 -11.65 9.63 -12.63
N LEU A 215 -11.83 9.68 -11.31
CA LEU A 215 -13.07 9.26 -10.65
C LEU A 215 -14.18 10.33 -10.70
N THR A 216 -13.82 11.61 -10.83
CA THR A 216 -14.74 12.74 -10.64
C THR A 216 -14.90 13.65 -11.86
N GLY A 217 -13.95 13.62 -12.80
CA GLY A 217 -13.85 14.53 -13.93
C GLY A 217 -13.37 15.95 -13.57
N GLN A 218 -13.01 16.23 -12.31
CA GLN A 218 -12.72 17.59 -11.84
C GLN A 218 -11.22 17.94 -11.87
N ALA A 219 -10.66 18.10 -13.06
CA ALA A 219 -9.25 18.49 -13.22
C ALA A 219 -8.93 19.90 -12.68
N ALA A 220 -9.91 20.82 -12.71
CA ALA A 220 -9.71 22.23 -12.36
C ALA A 220 -9.38 22.47 -10.88
N LEU A 221 -9.72 21.53 -9.99
CA LEU A 221 -9.50 21.69 -8.54
C LEU A 221 -8.02 21.50 -8.15
N GLY A 222 -7.22 20.83 -8.97
CA GLY A 222 -5.80 20.63 -8.71
C GLY A 222 -5.50 20.08 -7.31
N PHE A 223 -4.49 20.63 -6.64
CA PHE A 223 -4.09 20.24 -5.27
C PHE A 223 -4.84 21.00 -4.15
N ASP A 224 -5.99 21.62 -4.43
CA ASP A 224 -6.75 22.40 -3.44
C ASP A 224 -7.70 21.52 -2.61
N VAL A 225 -7.22 21.05 -1.46
CA VAL A 225 -7.99 20.18 -0.54
C VAL A 225 -9.32 20.84 -0.07
N PRO A 226 -9.34 22.12 0.37
CA PRO A 226 -10.60 22.81 0.66
C PRO A 226 -11.61 22.80 -0.48
N ALA A 227 -11.18 23.08 -1.72
CA ALA A 227 -12.07 23.09 -2.88
C ALA A 227 -12.66 21.71 -3.16
N TRP A 228 -11.84 20.65 -3.08
CA TRP A 228 -12.29 19.26 -3.17
C TRP A 228 -13.33 18.89 -2.10
N ARG A 229 -13.13 19.34 -0.85
CA ARG A 229 -14.09 19.09 0.25
C ARG A 229 -15.40 19.82 0.04
N ALA A 230 -15.35 21.08 -0.40
CA ALA A 230 -16.55 21.86 -0.71
C ALA A 230 -17.35 21.21 -1.85
N TRP A 231 -16.67 20.76 -2.90
CA TRP A 231 -17.29 20.04 -4.01
C TRP A 231 -17.93 18.70 -3.57
N LEU A 232 -17.25 17.93 -2.74
CA LEU A 232 -17.80 16.67 -2.22
C LEU A 232 -19.02 16.90 -1.30
N ALA A 233 -19.03 17.97 -0.53
CA ALA A 233 -20.16 18.37 0.31
C ALA A 233 -21.37 18.82 -0.53
N ALA A 234 -21.13 19.60 -1.59
CA ALA A 234 -22.18 20.03 -2.52
C ALA A 234 -22.91 18.85 -3.17
N GLN A 235 -22.19 17.76 -3.50
CA GLN A 235 -22.82 16.56 -4.05
C GLN A 235 -23.66 15.76 -3.06
N LYS A 236 -23.39 15.87 -1.76
CA LYS A 236 -24.15 15.15 -0.71
C LYS A 236 -25.43 15.88 -0.30
N THR A 237 -25.59 17.15 -0.67
CA THR A 237 -26.76 17.95 -0.33
C THR A 237 -27.81 17.77 -1.45
N PRO A 238 -28.94 17.08 -1.21
CA PRO A 238 -30.01 17.04 -2.20
C PRO A 238 -30.56 18.46 -2.41
N PRO A 239 -31.01 18.82 -3.64
CA PRO A 239 -31.67 20.10 -3.85
C PRO A 239 -32.87 20.18 -2.91
N ALA A 240 -32.92 21.23 -2.10
CA ALA A 240 -34.04 21.46 -1.20
C ALA A 240 -35.33 21.47 -2.03
N THR A 241 -36.18 20.47 -1.83
CA THR A 241 -37.55 20.47 -2.32
C THR A 241 -38.22 21.73 -1.80
N ASP A 242 -38.51 22.65 -2.70
CA ASP A 242 -39.15 23.93 -2.44
C ASP A 242 -40.61 23.68 -2.05
N ILE A 243 -40.85 23.46 -0.75
CA ILE A 243 -42.19 23.21 -0.18
C ILE A 243 -42.96 24.52 0.08
N ARG A 244 -42.61 25.63 -0.60
CA ARG A 244 -43.18 26.97 -0.36
C ARG A 244 -43.91 27.59 -1.57
N ARG A 245 -44.42 26.75 -2.48
CA ARG A 245 -45.66 27.01 -3.22
C ARG A 245 -46.59 25.90 -2.74
N ASP A 246 -47.48 26.12 -1.78
CA ASP A 246 -48.75 26.81 -1.99
C ASP A 246 -49.28 27.35 -0.65
N LYS A 247 -49.53 28.67 -0.57
CA LYS A 247 -50.65 29.29 0.18
C LYS A 247 -50.95 30.65 -0.40
#